data_AF-A0AA40G366-F1
#
_entry.id   AF-A0AA40G366-F1
#
_cell.length_a   1.000
_cell.length_b   1.000
_cell.length_c   1.000
_cell.angle_alpha   90.00
_cell.angle_beta   90.00
_cell.angle_gamma   90.00
#
_symmetry.space_group_name_H-M   'P 1'
#
loop_
_entity.id
_entity.type
_entity.pdbx_description
1 polymer ?
#
loop_
_entity_poly.entity_id
_entity_poly.type
_entity_poly.pdbx_seq_one_letter_code
_entity_poly.pdbx_strand_id
1 'polypeptide(L)' 'MSRYAESFERSGVTTLEAAARVTVQELTALGVTLVGHQKKIMNSVTALRAQMSATSQGFLV' A
#
# COMPACT_ATOMS: atom_id res chain seq x y z
N MET A 1 4.45 11.37 -4.91
CA MET A 1 3.79 10.06 -4.93
C MET A 1 2.46 10.08 -5.71
N SER A 2 1.79 11.24 -5.86
CA SER A 2 0.57 11.40 -6.66
C SER A 2 0.65 10.91 -8.11
N ARG A 3 1.83 10.96 -8.74
CA ARG A 3 2.06 10.49 -10.11
C ARG A 3 1.73 9.01 -10.36
N TYR A 4 1.54 8.20 -9.32
CA TYR A 4 1.18 6.78 -9.43
C TYR A 4 -0.32 6.52 -9.21
N ALA A 5 -1.10 7.53 -8.86
CA ALA A 5 -2.50 7.36 -8.48
C ALA A 5 -3.33 6.65 -9.56
N GLU A 6 -3.21 7.10 -10.82
CA GLU A 6 -3.90 6.49 -11.95
C GLU A 6 -3.46 5.03 -12.19
N SER A 7 -2.17 4.70 -12.02
CA SER A 7 -1.70 3.31 -12.12
C SER A 7 -2.34 2.41 -11.08
N PHE A 8 -2.40 2.88 -9.82
CA PHE A 8 -3.03 2.15 -8.71
C PHE A 8 -4.54 1.97 -8.93
N GLU A 9 -5.22 3.02 -9.41
CA GLU A 9 -6.64 2.96 -9.73
C GLU A 9 -6.92 1.95 -10.86
N ARG A 10 -6.15 2.03 -11.95
CA ARG A 10 -6.27 1.10 -13.09
C ARG A 10 -5.95 -0.35 -12.72
N SER A 11 -5.11 -0.59 -11.72
CA SER A 11 -4.82 -1.94 -11.24
C SER A 11 -5.78 -2.42 -10.15
N GLY A 12 -6.84 -1.66 -9.84
CA GLY A 12 -7.83 -2.03 -8.82
C GLY A 12 -7.36 -1.83 -7.38
N VAL A 13 -6.23 -1.15 -7.14
CA VAL A 13 -5.77 -0.79 -5.79
C VAL A 13 -6.46 0.51 -5.36
N THR A 14 -7.75 0.40 -5.09
CA THR A 14 -8.65 1.54 -4.77
C THR A 14 -9.11 1.55 -3.30
N THR A 15 -8.78 0.51 -2.52
CA THR A 15 -9.10 0.42 -1.10
C THR A 15 -7.85 0.33 -0.23
N LEU A 16 -7.96 0.70 1.04
CA LEU A 16 -6.87 0.54 2.01
C LEU A 16 -6.47 -0.93 2.17
N GLU A 17 -7.43 -1.85 2.14
CA GLU A 17 -7.17 -3.29 2.23
C GLU A 17 -6.37 -3.80 1.01
N ALA A 18 -6.70 -3.33 -0.20
CA ALA A 18 -5.94 -3.65 -1.39
C ALA A 18 -4.53 -3.05 -1.31
N ALA A 19 -4.41 -1.77 -0.92
CA ALA A 19 -3.13 -1.10 -0.73
C ALA A 19 -2.25 -1.81 0.32
N ALA A 20 -2.86 -2.33 1.39
CA ALA A 20 -2.17 -3.08 2.42
C ALA A 20 -1.61 -4.41 1.91
N ARG A 21 -2.06 -4.96 0.77
CA ARG A 21 -1.54 -6.23 0.22
C ARG A 21 -0.46 -6.04 -0.84
N VAL A 22 -0.26 -4.81 -1.32
CA VAL A 22 0.71 -4.50 -2.39
C VAL A 22 2.13 -4.98 -2.04
N THR A 23 2.78 -5.55 -3.05
CA THR A 23 4.15 -6.06 -3.02
C THR A 23 5.08 -5.22 -3.91
N VAL A 24 6.40 -5.37 -3.71
CA VAL A 24 7.40 -4.69 -4.56
C VAL A 24 7.31 -5.12 -6.03
N GLN A 25 6.93 -6.38 -6.29
CA GLN A 25 6.69 -6.89 -7.65
C GLN A 25 5.52 -6.15 -8.31
N GLU A 26 4.40 -5.99 -7.61
CA GLU A 26 3.26 -5.21 -8.12
C GLU A 26 3.62 -3.74 -8.31
N LEU A 27 4.36 -3.13 -7.39
CA LEU A 27 4.87 -1.76 -7.57
C LEU A 27 5.67 -1.62 -8.87
N THR A 28 6.49 -2.62 -9.19
CA THR A 28 7.27 -2.63 -10.44
C THR A 28 6.35 -2.74 -11.67
N ALA A 29 5.34 -3.62 -11.63
CA ALA A 29 4.34 -3.74 -12.68
C ALA A 29 3.49 -2.46 -12.88
N LEU A 30 3.30 -1.67 -11.82
CA LEU A 30 2.61 -0.37 -11.85
C LEU A 30 3.48 0.79 -12.38
N GLY A 31 4.73 0.51 -12.75
CA GLY A 31 5.70 1.52 -13.22
C GLY A 31 6.42 2.26 -12.09
N VAL A 32 6.32 1.79 -10.84
CA VAL A 32 7.12 2.30 -9.73
C VAL A 32 8.46 1.57 -9.71
N THR A 33 9.39 1.99 -10.56
CA THR A 33 10.70 1.32 -10.73
C THR A 33 11.82 1.94 -9.88
N LEU A 34 11.66 3.19 -9.41
CA LEU A 34 12.63 3.83 -8.55
C LEU A 34 12.63 3.19 -7.15
N VAL A 35 13.75 2.60 -6.74
CA VAL A 35 13.91 1.91 -5.44
C VAL A 35 13.52 2.81 -4.26
N GLY A 36 13.89 4.10 -4.30
CA GLY A 36 13.50 5.05 -3.26
C GLY A 36 11.99 5.24 -3.14
N HIS A 37 11.25 5.17 -4.26
CA HIS A 37 9.80 5.26 -4.25
C HIS A 37 9.16 3.96 -3.78
N GLN A 38 9.67 2.82 -4.23
CA GLN A 38 9.22 1.51 -3.75
C GLN A 38 9.37 1.41 -2.23
N LYS A 39 10.54 1.79 -1.68
CA LYS A 39 10.78 1.82 -0.24
C LYS A 39 9.81 2.75 0.50
N LYS A 40 9.57 3.96 -0.03
CA LYS A 40 8.63 4.92 0.58
C LYS A 40 7.22 4.35 0.65
N ILE A 41 6.73 3.71 -0.42
CA ILE A 41 5.41 3.12 -0.46
C ILE A 41 5.33 1.91 0.48
N MET A 42 6.32 1.01 0.45
CA MET A 42 6.32 -0.16 1.33
C MET A 42 6.36 0.20 2.82
N ASN A 43 7.04 1.29 3.20
CA ASN A 43 6.98 1.79 4.57
C ASN A 43 5.55 2.20 4.97
N SER A 44 4.83 2.90 4.09
CA SER A 44 3.42 3.23 4.30
C SER A 44 2.51 2.00 4.35
N VAL A 45 2.77 0.99 3.50
CA VAL A 45 2.04 -0.30 3.53
C VAL A 45 2.25 -1.03 4.86
N THR A 46 3.47 -1.08 5.37
CA THR A 46 3.76 -1.68 6.69
C THR A 46 3.06 -0.93 7.82
N ALA A 47 3.07 0.40 7.80
CA ALA A 47 2.35 1.21 8.78
C ALA A 47 0.83 0.97 8.72
N LEU A 48 0.27 0.90 7.51
CA LEU A 48 -1.16 0.62 7.31
C LEU A 48 -1.55 -0.75 7.87
N ARG A 49 -0.74 -1.79 7.63
CA ARG A 49 -0.96 -3.13 8.21
C ARG A 49 -0.95 -3.09 9.73
N ALA A 50 0.01 -2.40 10.34
CA ALA A 50 0.09 -2.27 11.79
C ALA A 50 -1.17 -1.59 12.37
N GLN A 51 -1.67 -0.53 11.72
CA GLN A 51 -2.90 0.14 12.12
C GLN A 51 -4.12 -0.79 12.00
N MET A 52 -4.26 -1.51 10.89
CA MET A 52 -5.38 -2.45 10.70
C MET A 52 -5.40 -3.56 11.74
N SER A 53 -4.22 -4.10 12.11
CA SER A 53 -4.10 -5.09 13.19
C SER A 53 -4.40 -4.51 14.57
N ALA A 54 -4.13 -3.23 14.80
CA ALA A 54 -4.46 -2.57 16.06
C ALA A 54 -5.97 -2.28 16.19
N THR A 55 -6.63 -1.89 15.09
CA THR A 55 -8.07 -1.63 15.08
C THR A 55 -8.90 -2.89 15.35
N SER A 56 -8.46 -4.06 14.89
CA SER A 56 -9.16 -5.33 15.16
C SER A 56 -9.04 -5.82 16.60
N GLN A 57 -8.07 -5.31 17.38
CA GLN A 57 -7.86 -5.66 18.78
C GLN A 57 -8.54 -4.69 19.77
N GLY A 58 -9.16 -3.60 19.28
CA GLY A 58 -9.70 -2.52 20.11
C GLY A 58 -11.14 -2.69 20.61
N PHE A 59 -11.81 -3.82 20.36
CA PHE A 59 -13.19 -4.08 20.77
C PHE A 59 -13.27 -5.22 21.79
N LEU A 60 -12.68 -5.01 22.97
CA LEU A 60 -12.93 -5.81 24.16
C LEU A 60 -12.92 -4.85 25.36
N VAL A 61 -14.04 -4.17 25.59
CA VAL A 61 -14.36 -3.51 26.87
C VAL A 61 -15.81 -3.82 27.24
#